data_AF-A0A7V9MFH5-F1
#
_entry.id   AF-A0A7V9MFH5-F1
#
_cell.length_a   1.000
_cell.length_b   1.000
_cell.length_c   1.000
_cell.angle_alpha   90.00
_cell.angle_beta   90.00
_cell.angle_gamma   90.00
#
_symmetry.space_group_name_H-M   'P 1'
#
loop_
_entity.id
_entity.type
_entity.pdbx_description
1 polymer ?
#
loop_
_entity_poly.entity_id
_entity_poly.type
_entity_poly.pdbx_seq_one_letter_code
_entity_poly.pdbx_strand_id
1 'polypeptide(L)' 'MLGEILIAGMASLLICMFLGPKFIEFLRAREFGQHIREDGPEGHHGKAGTPTMGGLVIFLSVAV' A
#
# COMPACT_ATOMS: atom_id res chain seq x y z
N MET A 1 9.51 -14.93 -23.49
CA MET A 1 9.21 -15.41 -22.12
C MET A 1 9.99 -14.67 -21.04
N LEU A 2 11.31 -14.82 -20.91
CA LEU A 2 12.05 -14.17 -19.81
C LEU A 2 12.02 -12.63 -19.89
N GLY A 3 12.25 -12.05 -21.07
CA GLY A 3 12.24 -10.59 -21.24
C GLY A 3 10.90 -9.94 -20.90
N GLU A 4 9.79 -10.58 -21.29
CA GLU A 4 8.43 -10.09 -20.99
C GLU A 4 8.14 -10.09 -19.48
N ILE A 5 8.56 -11.14 -18.78
CA ILE A 5 8.42 -11.24 -17.31
C ILE A 5 9.22 -10.12 -16.63
N LEU A 6 10.44 -9.84 -17.09
CA LEU A 6 11.28 -8.78 -16.53
C LEU A 6 10.69 -7.39 -16.79
N ILE A 7 10.13 -7.15 -17.98
CA ILE A 7 9.48 -5.88 -18.33
C ILE A 7 8.23 -5.67 -17.47
N ALA A 8 7.37 -6.67 -17.34
CA ALA A 8 6.16 -6.60 -16.50
C ALA A 8 6.51 -6.39 -15.01
N GLY A 9 7.51 -7.12 -14.50
CA GLY A 9 8.01 -6.95 -13.13
C GLY A 9 8.58 -5.55 -12.89
N MET A 10 9.35 -5.01 -13.84
CA MET A 10 9.90 -3.66 -13.73
C MET A 10 8.80 -2.58 -13.82
N ALA A 11 7.82 -2.74 -14.72
CA ALA A 11 6.70 -1.82 -14.84
C ALA A 11 5.88 -1.76 -13.54
N SER A 12 5.48 -2.92 -13.01
CA SER A 12 4.73 -3.00 -11.75
C SER A 12 5.49 -2.42 -10.56
N LEU A 13 6.82 -2.64 -10.49
CA LEU A 13 7.69 -2.02 -9.48
C LEU A 13 7.67 -0.49 -9.58
N LEU A 14 7.85 0.06 -10.79
CA LEU A 14 7.88 1.51 -11.00
C LEU A 14 6.54 2.15 -10.65
N ILE A 15 5.41 1.52 -11.03
CA ILE A 15 4.07 2.00 -10.65
C ILE A 15 3.93 2.03 -9.13
N CYS A 16 4.25 0.93 -8.43
CA CYS A 16 4.20 0.89 -6.97
C CYS A 16 5.10 1.95 -6.31
N MET A 17 6.31 2.14 -6.82
CA MET A 17 7.30 3.06 -6.25
C MET A 17 6.87 4.52 -6.36
N PHE A 18 6.31 4.94 -7.50
CA PHE A 18 5.92 6.33 -7.72
C PHE A 18 4.48 6.62 -7.27
N LEU A 19 3.54 5.69 -7.46
CA LEU A 19 2.14 5.87 -7.10
C LEU A 19 1.87 5.60 -5.61
N GLY A 20 2.65 4.70 -4.99
CA GLY A 20 2.48 4.29 -3.60
C GLY A 20 2.45 5.45 -2.60
N PRO A 21 3.45 6.35 -2.56
CA PRO A 21 3.46 7.48 -1.63
C PRO A 21 2.25 8.40 -1.80
N LYS A 22 1.85 8.69 -3.05
CA LYS A 22 0.66 9.50 -3.36
C LYS A 22 -0.63 8.85 -2.88
N PHE A 23 -0.73 7.53 -3.04
CA PHE A 23 -1.88 6.78 -2.56
C PHE A 23 -1.94 6.71 -1.02
N ILE A 24 -0.79 6.58 -0.36
CA ILE A 24 -0.69 6.64 1.11
C ILE A 24 -1.17 8.00 1.63
N GLU A 25 -0.73 9.10 1.02
CA GLU A 25 -1.20 10.47 1.35
C GLU A 25 -2.72 10.59 1.16
N PHE A 26 -3.24 10.07 0.04
CA PHE A 26 -4.69 10.06 -0.23
C PHE A 26 -5.49 9.28 0.82
N LEU A 27 -5.04 8.08 1.20
CA LEU A 27 -5.70 7.27 2.23
C LEU A 27 -5.67 7.95 3.60
N ARG A 28 -4.55 8.59 3.94
CA ARG A 28 -4.40 9.36 5.19
C ARG A 28 -5.35 10.56 5.20
N ALA A 29 -5.47 11.29 4.09
CA ALA A 29 -6.37 12.44 3.97
C ALA A 29 -7.86 12.06 4.08
N ARG A 30 -8.20 10.81 3.78
CA ARG A 30 -9.58 10.30 3.85
C ARG A 30 -9.86 9.52 5.14
N GLU A 31 -8.94 9.58 6.11
CA GLU A 31 -9.06 8.91 7.41
C GLU A 31 -9.28 7.39 7.32
N PHE A 32 -8.83 6.77 6.22
CA PHE A 32 -8.81 5.32 6.10
C PHE A 32 -7.62 4.74 6.88
N GLY A 33 -7.55 5.02 8.18
CA GLY A 33 -6.58 4.47 9.10
C GLY A 33 -7.10 3.20 9.78
N GLN A 34 -6.18 2.35 10.26
CA GLN A 34 -6.55 1.25 11.14
C GLN A 34 -7.03 1.80 12.50
N HIS A 35 -8.25 1.44 12.89
CA HIS A 35 -8.74 1.65 14.25
C HIS A 35 -8.11 0.60 15.17
N ILE A 36 -7.41 1.04 16.20
CA ILE A 36 -6.79 0.16 17.20
C ILE A 36 -7.74 0.03 18.38
N ARG A 37 -7.91 -1.20 18.86
CA ARG A 37 -8.71 -1.47 20.05
C ARG A 37 -7.89 -1.19 21.31
N GLU A 38 -8.54 -0.63 22.32
CA GLU A 38 -7.92 -0.25 23.59
C GLU A 38 -7.51 -1.45 24.45
N ASP A 39 -8.05 -2.64 24.21
CA ASP A 39 -7.73 -3.88 24.93
C ASP A 39 -6.54 -4.66 24.33
N GLY A 40 -5.86 -4.08 23.34
CA GLY A 40 -4.73 -4.68 22.66
C GLY A 40 -3.41 -4.56 23.44
N PRO A 41 -2.37 -5.32 23.07
CA PRO A 41 -1.04 -5.16 23.65
C PRO A 41 -0.47 -3.77 23.31
N GLU A 42 0.28 -3.16 24.25
CA GLU A 42 0.81 -1.78 24.13
C GLU A 42 1.54 -1.51 22.80
N GLY A 43 2.28 -2.49 22.28
CA GLY A 43 2.99 -2.37 20.99
C GLY A 43 2.09 -2.19 19.76
N HIS A 44 0.78 -2.44 19.86
CA HIS A 44 -0.16 -2.25 18.75
C HIS A 44 -0.68 -0.81 18.64
N HIS A 45 -0.64 -0.02 19.71
CA HIS A 45 -1.09 1.37 19.68
C HIS A 45 -0.23 2.24 18.76
N GLY A 46 1.05 1.90 18.58
CA GLY A 46 1.94 2.57 17.62
C GLY A 46 1.53 2.42 16.15
N LYS A 47 0.60 1.49 15.83
CA LYS A 47 0.05 1.29 14.48
C LYS A 47 -1.21 2.14 14.23
N ALA A 48 -1.72 2.85 15.24
CA ALA A 48 -2.90 3.70 15.09
C ALA A 48 -2.70 4.74 13.98
N GLY A 49 -3.68 4.85 13.09
CA GLY A 49 -3.61 5.79 11.95
C GLY A 49 -2.76 5.31 10.77
N THR A 50 -2.22 4.08 10.80
CA THR A 50 -1.61 3.47 9.60
C THR A 50 -2.68 3.29 8.53
N PRO A 51 -2.51 3.84 7.31
CA PRO A 51 -3.52 3.75 6.27
C PRO A 51 -3.80 2.30 5.87
N THR A 52 -5.09 1.96 5.72
CA THR A 52 -5.55 0.65 5.26
C THR A 52 -5.64 0.62 3.74
N MET A 53 -5.67 -0.58 3.14
CA MET A 53 -5.89 -0.82 1.70
C MET A 53 -4.73 -0.54 0.75
N GLY A 54 -3.48 -0.50 1.22
CA GLY A 54 -2.30 -0.35 0.34
C GLY A 54 -2.16 -1.41 -0.77
N GLY A 55 -2.74 -2.61 -0.57
CA GLY A 55 -2.75 -3.69 -1.57
C GLY A 55 -3.45 -3.34 -2.89
N LEU A 56 -4.34 -2.33 -2.91
CA LEU A 56 -4.97 -1.86 -4.15
C LEU A 56 -3.94 -1.38 -5.17
N VAL A 57 -2.90 -0.66 -4.73
CA VAL A 57 -1.83 -0.20 -5.64
C VAL A 57 -1.08 -1.40 -6.20
N ILE A 58 -0.84 -2.42 -5.40
CA ILE A 58 -0.16 -3.64 -5.86
C ILE A 58 -1.00 -4.38 -6.91
N PHE A 59 -2.30 -4.56 -6.65
CA PHE A 59 -3.19 -5.21 -7.61
C PHE A 59 -3.30 -4.43 -8.92
N LEU A 60 -3.43 -3.09 -8.85
CA LEU A 60 -3.46 -2.24 -10.04
C LEU A 60 -2.14 -2.33 -10.83
N SER A 61 -1.00 -2.33 -10.13
CA SER A 61 0.31 -2.44 -10.77
C SER A 61 0.56 -3.79 -11.43
N VAL A 62 -0.01 -4.88 -10.91
CA VAL A 62 0.14 -6.24 -11.47
C VAL A 62 -0.90 -6.53 -12.57
N ALA A 63 -2.05 -5.87 -12.54
CA ALA A 63 -3.12 -6.05 -13.52
C ALA A 63 -2.82 -5.41 -14.89
N VAL A 64 -1.82 -4.54 -14.98
CA VAL A 64 -1.41 -3.81 -16.18
C VAL A 64 -0.09 -4.37 -16.70
#